data_AF-A0A958D2Z2-F1
#
_entry.id   AF-A0A958D2Z2-F1
#
_cell.length_a   1.000
_cell.length_b   1.000
_cell.length_c   1.000
_cell.angle_alpha   90.00
_cell.angle_beta   90.00
_cell.angle_gamma   90.00
#
_symmetry.space_group_name_H-M   'P 1'
#
loop_
_entity.id
_entity.type
_entity.pdbx_description
1 polymer ?
#
loop_
_entity_poly.entity_id
_entity_poly.type
_entity_poly.pdbx_seq_one_letter_code
_entity_poly.pdbx_strand_id
1 'polypeptide(L)'
;MTRWLETDSLSNQNIASALAIGSYTADADRLVFVQFFADQVAGNGDYEFYLTQQIAGAGSSYRHVPKTTATVASGVTAIAGQSIAVAVRNGDVLTLYLDGLAGDTTTPDTTVRWFESDALVTLADDAITSAKFDESTAFPLKAADSGSTYILRTGADGDTGETLSDQMDTLSTYDGSDTSGVTTLLSRLTATRAGYLDNLSAGAVALQSTLSTAASNISTILGRIIGTIASGTHEPQSGDSYARLGAPAGASIAADIAAISAGSGLTAQQTRDAMKLAPSAGAAAAGSIDDLLADILEDTGTTLPGLLAAELSSSSDSTTSGAITRTRGNTWTISATIGAITGYTSLWFTVKHSQDDADSDAILQIKLNSSGSDDDLIYVNGATASDSTLGAITVSDASTGAIIIAVDETVTDDMPAG
;
A
#
# COMPACT_ATOMS: atom_id res chain seq x y z
N MET A 1 84.76 19.46 38.70
CA MET A 1 85.60 18.65 37.80
C MET A 1 85.84 17.31 38.48
N THR A 2 85.34 16.21 37.90
CA THR A 2 85.47 14.87 38.47
C THR A 2 86.94 14.42 38.42
N ARG A 3 87.55 14.05 39.56
CA ARG A 3 88.95 13.59 39.64
C ARG A 3 88.96 12.07 39.85
N TRP A 4 89.70 11.35 39.01
CA TRP A 4 89.91 9.90 39.15
C TRP A 4 91.21 9.63 39.92
N LEU A 5 91.10 8.86 41.01
CA LEU A 5 92.21 8.46 41.87
C LEU A 5 92.21 6.93 41.97
N GLU A 6 93.05 6.25 41.22
CA GLU A 6 93.29 4.81 41.38
C GLU A 6 94.47 4.63 42.33
N THR A 7 94.33 3.89 43.43
CA THR A 7 95.47 3.77 44.37
C THR A 7 95.60 2.46 45.13
N ASP A 8 94.63 1.55 45.17
CA ASP A 8 94.82 0.32 45.96
C ASP A 8 94.67 -0.94 45.11
N SER A 9 95.77 -1.71 45.02
CA SER A 9 95.78 -3.05 44.45
C SER A 9 96.48 -4.00 45.40
N LEU A 10 95.83 -5.09 45.78
CA LEU A 10 96.38 -6.11 46.66
C LEU A 10 96.33 -7.45 45.94
N SER A 11 97.43 -8.21 45.96
CA SER A 11 97.49 -9.52 45.33
C SER A 11 97.37 -10.67 46.33
N ASN A 12 96.77 -11.79 45.92
CA ASN A 12 96.64 -13.00 46.72
C ASN A 12 96.04 -12.79 48.12
N GLN A 13 94.89 -12.13 48.19
CA GLN A 13 94.27 -11.73 49.46
C GLN A 13 93.34 -12.80 50.05
N ASN A 14 93.39 -13.03 51.36
CA ASN A 14 92.43 -13.91 52.03
C ASN A 14 91.16 -13.13 52.38
N ILE A 15 90.04 -13.51 51.74
CA ILE A 15 88.73 -12.89 51.96
C ILE A 15 87.73 -13.80 52.68
N ALA A 16 88.19 -14.88 53.35
CA ALA A 16 87.31 -15.76 54.15
C ALA A 16 86.65 -15.06 55.36
N SER A 17 87.06 -13.82 55.62
CA SER A 17 86.45 -12.84 56.52
C SER A 17 86.66 -11.43 55.96
N ALA A 18 85.86 -10.46 56.38
CA ALA A 18 85.95 -9.08 55.91
C ALA A 18 87.39 -8.52 55.93
N LEU A 19 87.90 -8.23 54.74
CA LEU A 19 89.23 -7.70 54.50
C LEU A 19 89.14 -6.26 53.99
N ALA A 20 89.97 -5.35 54.52
CA ALA A 20 90.12 -4.02 53.96
C ALA A 20 90.93 -4.10 52.66
N ILE A 21 90.30 -3.77 51.54
CA ILE A 21 90.90 -3.87 50.20
C ILE A 21 91.29 -2.52 49.59
N GLY A 22 90.90 -1.42 50.23
CA GLY A 22 91.33 -0.08 49.85
C GLY A 22 91.00 0.97 50.90
N SER A 23 91.71 2.10 50.87
CA SER A 23 91.49 3.24 51.76
C SER A 23 91.66 4.57 51.04
N TYR A 24 90.84 5.54 51.40
CA TYR A 24 90.88 6.88 50.82
C TYR A 24 90.79 7.93 51.93
N THR A 25 91.72 8.87 51.95
CA THR A 25 91.69 10.03 52.85
C THR A 25 91.25 11.25 52.05
N ALA A 26 90.15 11.87 52.47
CA ALA A 26 89.63 13.06 51.83
C ALA A 26 90.53 14.28 52.12
N ASP A 27 90.92 15.02 51.09
CA ASP A 27 91.68 16.28 51.22
C ASP A 27 90.78 17.54 51.11
N ALA A 28 89.50 17.36 50.80
CA ALA A 28 88.49 18.40 50.69
C ALA A 28 87.07 17.82 50.85
N ASP A 29 86.09 18.71 50.93
CA ASP A 29 84.68 18.34 50.98
C ASP A 29 84.21 17.89 49.59
N ARG A 30 83.87 16.60 49.44
CA ARG A 30 83.52 15.97 48.16
C ARG A 30 82.46 14.89 48.29
N LEU A 31 81.89 14.50 47.16
CA LEU A 31 81.19 13.22 47.02
C LEU A 31 82.14 12.19 46.45
N VAL A 32 82.26 11.04 47.11
CA VAL A 32 83.15 9.94 46.72
C VAL A 32 82.33 8.72 46.33
N PHE A 33 82.69 8.12 45.20
CA PHE A 33 82.25 6.79 44.80
C PHE A 33 83.45 5.86 44.79
N VAL A 34 83.26 4.63 45.22
CA VAL A 34 84.29 3.59 45.09
C VAL A 34 83.81 2.46 44.19
N GLN A 35 84.70 1.93 43.38
CA GLN A 35 84.52 0.66 42.69
C GLN A 35 85.62 -0.30 43.12
N PHE A 36 85.30 -1.59 43.21
CA PHE A 36 86.31 -2.63 43.35
C PHE A 36 86.14 -3.71 42.30
N PHE A 37 87.24 -4.42 42.09
CA PHE A 37 87.37 -5.60 41.25
C PHE A 37 88.11 -6.64 42.08
N ALA A 38 87.63 -7.89 42.06
CA ALA A 38 88.33 -9.02 42.65
C ALA A 38 88.38 -10.15 41.61
N ASP A 39 89.59 -10.60 41.27
CA ASP A 39 89.85 -11.70 40.35
C ASP A 39 90.31 -12.94 41.12
N GLN A 40 89.98 -14.13 40.63
CA GLN A 40 90.21 -15.43 41.26
C GLN A 40 89.37 -15.69 42.53
N VAL A 41 88.10 -15.27 42.52
CA VAL A 41 87.14 -15.64 43.59
C VAL A 41 86.57 -17.05 43.39
N ALA A 42 86.19 -17.73 44.47
CA ALA A 42 85.59 -19.07 44.41
C ALA A 42 84.18 -19.10 43.79
N GLY A 43 83.37 -18.06 44.01
CA GLY A 43 81.97 -18.00 43.58
C GLY A 43 81.05 -18.91 44.39
N ASN A 44 79.85 -19.20 43.85
CA ASN A 44 78.84 -20.09 44.43
C ASN A 44 78.36 -19.71 45.85
N GLY A 45 78.18 -18.41 46.11
CA GLY A 45 77.77 -17.91 47.42
C GLY A 45 77.63 -16.39 47.45
N ASP A 46 77.22 -15.86 48.61
CA ASP A 46 77.06 -14.43 48.81
C ASP A 46 78.40 -13.78 49.17
N TYR A 47 78.74 -12.71 48.45
CA TYR A 47 79.86 -11.83 48.76
C TYR A 47 79.29 -10.51 49.30
N GLU A 48 79.93 -9.95 50.33
CA GLU A 48 79.52 -8.69 50.94
C GLU A 48 80.60 -7.63 50.76
N PHE A 49 80.21 -6.44 50.32
CA PHE A 49 81.09 -5.28 50.36
C PHE A 49 80.42 -4.09 51.05
N TYR A 50 81.22 -3.35 51.80
CA TYR A 50 80.75 -2.18 52.53
C TYR A 50 81.88 -1.19 52.77
N LEU A 51 81.50 0.07 52.95
CA LEU A 51 82.39 1.14 53.35
C LEU A 51 82.30 1.39 54.84
N THR A 52 83.41 1.77 55.44
CA THR A 52 83.42 2.47 56.73
C THR A 52 84.03 3.86 56.57
N GLN A 53 83.50 4.84 57.29
CA GLN A 53 84.03 6.20 57.37
C GLN A 53 84.50 6.50 58.79
N GLN A 54 85.75 6.94 58.93
CA GLN A 54 86.26 7.59 60.12
C GLN A 54 86.19 9.10 59.92
N ILE A 55 85.45 9.78 60.78
CA ILE A 55 85.30 11.24 60.71
C ILE A 55 86.61 11.90 61.18
N ALA A 56 87.17 12.79 60.37
CA ALA A 56 88.46 13.46 60.58
C ALA A 56 89.65 12.50 60.81
N GLY A 57 89.55 11.25 60.35
CA GLY A 57 90.65 10.28 60.36
C GLY A 57 90.99 9.70 61.73
N ALA A 58 90.10 9.84 62.71
CA ALA A 58 90.26 9.28 64.05
C ALA A 58 88.94 8.76 64.64
N GLY A 59 89.01 8.00 65.73
CA GLY A 59 87.84 7.53 66.46
C GLY A 59 87.16 6.31 65.83
N SER A 60 85.84 6.24 65.92
CA SER A 60 85.05 5.09 65.46
C SER A 60 84.95 5.03 63.94
N SER A 61 85.10 3.84 63.36
CA SER A 61 84.77 3.57 61.96
C SER A 61 83.28 3.33 61.81
N TYR A 62 82.54 4.30 61.28
CA TYR A 62 81.10 4.19 61.04
C TYR A 62 80.84 3.40 59.76
N ARG A 63 80.11 2.29 59.86
CA ARG A 63 79.73 1.48 58.69
C ARG A 63 78.56 2.13 57.94
N HIS A 64 78.69 2.29 56.63
CA HIS A 64 77.58 2.73 55.79
C HIS A 64 76.54 1.62 55.59
N VAL A 65 75.27 2.00 55.68
CA VAL A 65 74.11 1.13 55.41
C VAL A 65 73.29 1.79 54.28
N PRO A 66 72.82 1.03 53.27
CA PRO A 66 72.91 -0.42 53.14
C PRO A 66 74.31 -0.94 52.83
N LYS A 67 74.63 -2.14 53.33
CA LYS A 67 75.73 -2.96 52.83
C LYS A 67 75.27 -3.68 51.57
N THR A 68 76.16 -3.90 50.61
CA THR A 68 75.78 -4.63 49.40
C THR A 68 76.18 -6.09 49.57
N THR A 69 75.18 -6.96 49.55
CA THR A 69 75.37 -8.42 49.50
C THR A 69 74.91 -8.91 48.13
N ALA A 70 75.76 -9.64 47.42
CA ALA A 70 75.48 -10.15 46.09
C ALA A 70 75.79 -11.63 45.99
N THR A 71 74.82 -12.42 45.56
CA THR A 71 75.01 -13.84 45.24
C THR A 71 75.81 -13.98 43.96
N VAL A 72 76.99 -14.58 44.06
CA VAL A 72 77.87 -14.88 42.93
C VAL A 72 77.63 -16.32 42.50
N ALA A 73 77.25 -16.52 41.24
CA ALA A 73 76.95 -17.84 40.70
C ALA A 73 78.19 -18.76 40.67
N SER A 74 77.97 -20.08 40.67
CA SER A 74 79.03 -21.06 40.44
C SER A 74 79.69 -20.85 39.08
N GLY A 75 81.03 -20.88 39.05
CA GLY A 75 81.84 -20.67 37.83
C GLY A 75 82.19 -19.21 37.52
N VAL A 76 81.70 -18.24 38.30
CA VAL A 76 82.15 -16.84 38.20
C VAL A 76 83.44 -16.67 39.01
N THR A 77 84.53 -16.36 38.32
CA THR A 77 85.87 -16.25 38.93
C THR A 77 86.36 -14.82 39.11
N ALA A 78 85.62 -13.83 38.59
CA ALA A 78 85.95 -12.40 38.74
C ALA A 78 84.68 -11.60 39.00
N ILE A 79 84.72 -10.71 39.99
CA ILE A 79 83.58 -9.91 40.44
C ILE A 79 83.96 -8.44 40.52
N ALA A 80 82.95 -7.58 40.42
CA ALA A 80 83.10 -6.14 40.62
C ALA A 80 81.89 -5.58 41.36
N GLY A 81 82.08 -4.48 42.08
CA GLY A 81 81.01 -3.78 42.77
C GLY A 81 81.28 -2.28 42.86
N GLN A 82 80.22 -1.50 43.06
CA GLN A 82 80.25 -0.04 43.18
C GLN A 82 79.49 0.42 44.43
N SER A 83 80.00 1.42 45.14
CA SER A 83 79.31 2.02 46.27
C SER A 83 78.25 3.05 45.87
N ILE A 84 77.42 3.43 46.84
CA ILE A 84 76.69 4.70 46.81
C ILE A 84 77.65 5.89 46.84
N ALA A 85 77.13 7.09 46.55
CA ALA A 85 77.85 8.33 46.80
C ALA A 85 78.00 8.55 48.31
N VAL A 86 79.21 8.76 48.79
CA VAL A 86 79.50 9.10 50.19
C VAL A 86 80.03 10.51 50.28
N ALA A 87 79.37 11.35 51.08
CA ALA A 87 79.88 12.69 51.38
C ALA A 87 81.01 12.58 52.40
N VAL A 88 82.14 13.17 52.07
CA VAL A 88 83.32 13.24 52.93
C VAL A 88 83.72 14.69 53.13
N ARG A 89 84.29 14.99 54.29
CA ARG A 89 84.97 16.26 54.55
C ARG A 89 86.48 16.09 54.56
N ASN A 90 87.20 17.19 54.39
CA ASN A 90 88.66 17.17 54.53
C ASN A 90 89.09 16.48 55.85
N GLY A 91 89.95 15.48 55.75
CA GLY A 91 90.45 14.66 56.84
C GLY A 91 89.68 13.37 57.10
N ASP A 92 88.47 13.18 56.55
CA ASP A 92 87.74 11.90 56.69
C ASP A 92 88.47 10.76 55.98
N VAL A 93 88.40 9.56 56.54
CA VAL A 93 89.00 8.35 55.95
C VAL A 93 87.91 7.34 55.62
N LEU A 94 87.79 6.98 54.34
CA LEU A 94 86.98 5.86 53.88
C LEU A 94 87.84 4.60 53.78
N THR A 95 87.26 3.46 54.14
CA THR A 95 87.88 2.14 53.96
C THR A 95 86.86 1.19 53.36
N LEU A 96 87.25 0.53 52.28
CA LEU A 96 86.41 -0.47 51.61
C LEU A 96 86.78 -1.87 52.12
N TYR A 97 85.76 -2.59 52.56
CA TYR A 97 85.87 -3.98 52.96
C TYR A 97 85.17 -4.89 51.96
N LEU A 98 85.80 -6.04 51.69
CA LEU A 98 85.24 -7.17 50.96
C LEU A 98 85.26 -8.40 51.88
N ASP A 99 84.12 -9.05 52.03
CA ASP A 99 83.93 -10.28 52.79
C ASP A 99 83.43 -11.36 51.82
N GLY A 100 84.22 -12.40 51.67
CA GLY A 100 83.95 -13.53 50.80
C GLY A 100 83.16 -14.63 51.50
N LEU A 101 83.10 -15.79 50.86
CA LEU A 101 82.41 -16.95 51.41
C LEU A 101 83.17 -17.47 52.66
N ALA A 102 82.45 -17.86 53.71
CA ALA A 102 83.06 -18.45 54.90
C ALA A 102 83.82 -19.75 54.53
N GLY A 103 85.13 -19.77 54.81
CA GLY A 103 86.01 -20.89 54.45
C GLY A 103 86.52 -20.89 53.00
N ASP A 104 86.34 -19.79 52.27
CA ASP A 104 86.95 -19.57 50.95
C ASP A 104 88.49 -19.67 51.04
N THR A 105 89.08 -20.61 50.30
CA THR A 105 90.54 -20.81 50.23
C THR A 105 91.16 -20.16 49.00
N THR A 106 90.36 -19.52 48.15
CA THR A 106 90.87 -18.73 47.04
C THR A 106 91.50 -17.44 47.57
N THR A 107 92.55 -16.99 46.88
CA THR A 107 93.30 -15.79 47.26
C THR A 107 93.19 -14.77 46.15
N PRO A 108 92.06 -14.03 46.06
CA PRO A 108 91.84 -13.13 44.95
C PRO A 108 92.83 -11.95 44.90
N ASP A 109 93.11 -11.50 43.69
CA ASP A 109 93.73 -10.21 43.43
C ASP A 109 92.64 -9.14 43.41
N THR A 110 92.82 -8.05 44.17
CA THR A 110 91.83 -6.97 44.30
C THR A 110 92.37 -5.66 43.76
N THR A 111 91.48 -4.84 43.21
CA THR A 111 91.79 -3.47 42.75
C THR A 111 90.64 -2.55 43.11
N VAL A 112 90.96 -1.38 43.68
CA VAL A 112 89.98 -0.39 44.12
C VAL A 112 90.23 0.94 43.42
N ARG A 113 89.14 1.55 42.94
CA ARG A 113 89.12 2.86 42.28
C ARG A 113 88.26 3.84 43.05
N TRP A 114 88.82 5.00 43.34
CA TRP A 114 88.13 6.09 44.02
C TRP A 114 87.82 7.21 43.01
N PHE A 115 86.57 7.67 43.01
CA PHE A 115 86.11 8.74 42.15
C PHE A 115 85.60 9.88 43.01
N GLU A 116 86.14 11.07 42.77
CA GLU A 116 85.71 12.30 43.43
C GLU A 116 84.83 13.10 42.48
N SER A 117 83.66 13.52 42.97
CA SER A 117 82.87 14.60 42.38
C SER A 117 82.87 15.78 43.34
N ASP A 118 82.99 17.00 42.79
CA ASP A 118 82.79 18.22 43.57
C ASP A 118 81.40 18.16 44.25
N ALA A 119 81.36 18.43 45.55
CA ALA A 119 80.12 18.46 46.30
C ALA A 119 79.38 19.77 45.98
N LEU A 120 78.31 19.68 45.17
CA LEU A 120 77.40 20.76 44.78
C LEU A 120 78.11 21.95 44.10
N VAL A 121 77.72 22.27 42.87
CA VAL A 121 78.21 23.47 42.16
C VAL A 121 77.78 24.71 42.94
N THR A 122 78.69 25.28 43.71
CA THR A 122 78.56 26.66 44.19
C THR A 122 79.10 27.54 43.08
N LEU A 123 78.33 28.57 42.68
CA LEU A 123 78.90 29.62 41.85
C LEU A 123 79.94 30.32 42.71
N ALA A 124 81.19 30.40 42.23
CA ALA A 124 82.19 31.23 42.89
C ALA A 124 81.66 32.66 42.99
N ASP A 125 82.00 33.37 44.06
CA ASP A 125 81.83 34.82 44.12
C ASP A 125 82.49 35.43 42.86
N ASP A 126 81.77 36.32 42.19
CA ASP A 126 82.16 36.97 40.93
C ASP A 126 82.32 36.06 39.70
N ALA A 127 81.73 34.86 39.69
CA ALA A 127 81.75 34.00 38.50
C ALA A 127 81.16 34.68 37.24
N ILE A 128 80.24 35.63 37.43
CA ILE A 128 79.69 36.51 36.40
C ILE A 128 80.29 37.90 36.59
N THR A 129 81.37 38.21 35.85
CA THR A 129 81.93 39.56 35.79
C THR A 129 81.32 40.35 34.64
N SER A 130 81.34 41.68 34.72
CA SER A 130 80.93 42.56 33.61
C SER A 130 81.70 42.27 32.31
N ALA A 131 82.96 41.82 32.41
CA ALA A 131 83.76 41.44 31.25
C ALA A 131 83.31 40.13 30.57
N LYS A 132 82.62 39.25 31.30
CA LYS A 132 81.99 38.03 30.73
C LYS A 132 80.58 38.29 30.22
N PHE A 133 80.04 39.48 30.49
CA PHE A 133 78.76 39.93 29.95
C PHE A 133 78.98 40.52 28.56
N ASP A 134 78.57 39.78 27.52
CA ASP A 134 78.60 40.27 26.14
C ASP A 134 77.34 41.11 25.85
N GLU A 135 77.50 42.43 25.96
CA GLU A 135 76.45 43.41 25.67
C GLU A 135 75.88 43.29 24.24
N SER A 136 76.62 42.72 23.28
CA SER A 136 76.17 42.58 21.89
C SER A 136 75.04 41.56 21.70
N THR A 137 74.85 40.68 22.69
CA THR A 137 73.74 39.72 22.73
C THR A 137 72.66 40.11 23.75
N ALA A 138 72.90 41.12 24.58
CA ALA A 138 72.01 41.54 25.65
C ALA A 138 71.08 42.69 25.22
N PHE A 139 69.96 42.34 24.59
CA PHE A 139 68.81 43.26 24.46
C PHE A 139 68.04 43.34 25.80
N PRO A 140 67.65 44.51 26.35
CA PRO A 140 68.06 45.90 26.12
C PRO A 140 68.57 46.52 27.45
N LEU A 141 69.75 46.14 27.91
CA LEU A 141 70.33 46.73 29.13
C LEU A 141 71.53 47.59 28.73
N LYS A 142 71.26 48.71 28.05
CA LYS A 142 72.27 49.75 27.88
C LYS A 142 72.60 50.31 29.26
N ALA A 143 73.87 50.24 29.65
CA ALA A 143 74.38 50.73 30.92
C ALA A 143 73.98 52.20 31.17
N ALA A 144 72.96 52.40 31.99
CA ALA A 144 72.86 53.54 32.88
C ALA A 144 72.94 52.98 34.31
N ASP A 145 74.10 52.43 34.65
CA ASP A 145 74.40 51.95 35.99
C ASP A 145 74.61 53.15 36.92
N SER A 146 73.53 53.56 37.59
CA SER A 146 73.62 54.34 38.81
C SER A 146 73.26 53.46 40.01
N GLY A 147 74.05 52.42 40.27
CA GLY A 147 74.24 51.81 41.59
C GLY A 147 73.02 51.19 42.28
N SER A 148 71.87 51.11 41.61
CA SER A 148 70.67 50.46 42.09
C SER A 148 70.35 49.31 41.16
N THR A 149 70.32 48.10 41.69
CA THR A 149 70.12 46.82 40.99
C THR A 149 68.72 46.65 40.36
N TYR A 150 67.97 47.73 40.21
CA TYR A 150 66.67 47.74 39.53
C TYR A 150 66.86 48.21 38.08
N ILE A 151 66.50 47.34 37.14
CA ILE A 151 66.39 47.67 35.72
C ILE A 151 65.19 48.60 35.54
N LEU A 152 65.42 49.91 35.64
CA LEU A 152 64.42 50.94 35.29
C LEU A 152 64.74 51.44 33.87
N ARG A 153 63.79 51.35 32.94
CA ARG A 153 63.90 51.98 31.61
C ARG A 153 63.38 53.42 31.70
N THR A 154 63.93 54.34 30.92
CA THR A 154 63.37 55.69 30.72
C THR A 154 62.14 55.60 29.81
N GLY A 155 61.02 56.21 30.22
CA GLY A 155 59.76 56.26 29.46
C GLY A 155 59.85 57.14 28.21
N ALA A 156 58.79 57.10 27.37
CA ALA A 156 58.69 57.94 26.17
C ALA A 156 58.48 59.44 26.49
N ASP A 157 58.03 59.73 27.70
CA ASP A 157 57.84 61.04 28.32
C ASP A 157 59.07 61.54 29.10
N GLY A 158 60.08 60.68 29.30
CA GLY A 158 61.43 61.08 29.66
C GLY A 158 61.76 61.12 31.15
N ASP A 159 60.91 60.58 32.03
CA ASP A 159 61.27 60.32 33.43
C ASP A 159 61.80 58.88 33.64
N THR A 160 62.26 58.62 34.87
CA THR A 160 62.89 57.36 35.26
C THR A 160 62.13 56.72 36.41
N GLY A 161 61.46 55.60 36.17
CA GLY A 161 60.81 54.85 37.24
C GLY A 161 59.74 53.85 36.79
N GLU A 162 59.71 53.47 35.51
CA GLU A 162 58.49 52.90 34.93
C GLU A 162 58.04 51.58 35.57
N THR A 163 56.74 51.55 35.89
CA THR A 163 56.04 50.33 36.26
C THR A 163 55.47 49.66 35.01
N LEU A 164 54.95 48.44 35.13
CA LEU A 164 54.25 47.79 34.01
C LEU A 164 53.07 48.62 33.49
N SER A 165 52.55 49.56 34.28
CA SER A 165 51.51 50.53 33.91
C SER A 165 51.91 51.32 32.66
N ASP A 166 53.13 51.84 32.62
CA ASP A 166 53.60 52.78 31.61
C ASP A 166 53.99 52.05 30.31
N GLN A 167 54.34 50.75 30.43
CA GLN A 167 54.59 49.89 29.28
C GLN A 167 53.33 49.40 28.58
N MET A 168 52.22 49.23 29.31
CA MET A 168 50.93 48.88 28.71
C MET A 168 50.37 50.01 27.83
N ASP A 169 50.75 51.26 28.10
CA ASP A 169 50.35 52.44 27.32
C ASP A 169 50.85 52.41 25.86
N THR A 170 51.92 51.65 25.59
CA THR A 170 52.49 51.54 24.22
C THR A 170 52.09 50.27 23.48
N LEU A 171 51.68 49.21 24.18
CA LEU A 171 51.25 47.94 23.56
C LEU A 171 49.75 47.97 23.19
N SER A 172 48.98 48.85 23.83
CA SER A 172 47.58 49.06 23.52
C SER A 172 47.40 50.32 22.68
N THR A 173 47.19 50.20 21.37
CA THR A 173 46.48 51.26 20.63
C THR A 173 45.01 51.36 21.05
N TYR A 174 44.54 50.42 21.86
CA TYR A 174 43.29 50.53 22.61
C TYR A 174 43.56 51.30 23.90
N ASP A 175 43.52 52.63 23.82
CA ASP A 175 43.72 53.57 24.94
C ASP A 175 42.54 53.58 25.96
N GLY A 176 41.67 52.55 25.95
CA GLY A 176 40.40 52.58 26.66
C GLY A 176 39.44 53.71 26.23
N SER A 177 39.84 54.49 25.23
CA SER A 177 39.21 55.68 24.65
C SER A 177 38.86 55.50 23.16
N ASP A 178 39.19 54.34 22.55
CA ASP A 178 38.56 53.81 21.32
C ASP A 178 37.07 53.45 21.54
N THR A 179 36.40 54.30 22.31
CA THR A 179 35.03 54.71 22.14
C THR A 179 34.69 54.81 20.66
N SER A 180 35.50 55.31 19.74
CA SER A 180 35.08 55.46 18.33
C SER A 180 34.85 54.11 17.63
N GLY A 181 35.79 53.16 17.72
CA GLY A 181 35.73 51.83 17.14
C GLY A 181 34.74 50.92 17.87
N VAL A 182 34.73 50.93 19.20
CA VAL A 182 33.73 50.21 20.02
C VAL A 182 32.34 50.82 19.85
N THR A 183 32.19 52.14 19.78
CA THR A 183 30.90 52.82 19.48
C THR A 183 30.49 52.55 18.04
N THR A 184 31.41 52.49 17.09
CA THR A 184 31.09 52.11 15.71
C THR A 184 30.64 50.66 15.64
N LEU A 185 31.30 49.75 16.34
CA LEU A 185 30.92 48.34 16.39
C LEU A 185 29.61 48.15 17.15
N LEU A 186 29.41 48.84 18.27
CA LEU A 186 28.18 48.86 19.05
C LEU A 186 27.05 49.51 18.25
N SER A 187 27.31 50.59 17.51
CA SER A 187 26.33 51.26 16.63
C SER A 187 25.97 50.40 15.42
N ARG A 188 26.94 49.71 14.80
CA ARG A 188 26.70 48.77 13.69
C ARG A 188 25.98 47.53 14.18
N LEU A 189 26.41 46.94 15.29
CA LEU A 189 25.76 45.78 15.89
C LEU A 189 24.35 46.15 16.38
N THR A 190 24.15 47.36 16.92
CA THR A 190 22.83 47.82 17.37
C THR A 190 21.91 48.17 16.20
N ALA A 191 22.34 48.90 15.17
CA ALA A 191 21.49 49.25 14.03
C ALA A 191 21.16 48.03 13.15
N THR A 192 22.15 47.17 12.87
CA THR A 192 21.93 45.92 12.11
C THR A 192 21.07 44.94 12.91
N ARG A 193 21.32 44.77 14.22
CA ARG A 193 20.50 43.90 15.07
C ARG A 193 19.10 44.48 15.30
N ALA A 194 18.95 45.80 15.42
CA ALA A 194 17.63 46.45 15.49
C ALA A 194 16.87 46.22 14.19
N GLY A 195 17.50 46.40 13.02
CA GLY A 195 16.89 46.07 11.73
C GLY A 195 16.50 44.59 11.60
N TYR A 196 17.34 43.65 12.07
CA TYR A 196 16.99 42.23 12.10
C TYR A 196 15.87 41.90 13.10
N LEU A 197 15.84 42.56 14.25
CA LEU A 197 14.78 42.42 15.24
C LEU A 197 13.47 43.07 14.78
N ASP A 198 13.52 44.18 14.04
CA ASP A 198 12.38 44.85 13.41
C ASP A 198 11.83 43.99 12.28
N ASN A 199 12.68 43.40 11.45
CA ASN A 199 12.26 42.46 10.41
C ASN A 199 11.67 41.17 11.00
N LEU A 200 12.26 40.64 12.09
CA LEU A 200 11.74 39.48 12.79
C LEU A 200 10.40 39.81 13.46
N SER A 201 10.28 40.99 14.08
CA SER A 201 9.04 41.46 14.71
C SER A 201 7.96 41.74 13.67
N ALA A 202 8.28 42.39 12.55
CA ALA A 202 7.36 42.65 11.46
C ALA A 202 6.90 41.36 10.78
N GLY A 203 7.80 40.40 10.55
CA GLY A 203 7.46 39.09 9.99
C GLY A 203 6.60 38.23 10.92
N ALA A 204 6.94 38.18 12.21
CA ALA A 204 6.14 37.48 13.22
C ALA A 204 4.77 38.14 13.42
N VAL A 205 4.68 39.47 13.43
CA VAL A 205 3.41 40.22 13.51
C VAL A 205 2.57 40.03 12.24
N ALA A 206 3.17 40.02 11.05
CA ALA A 206 2.46 39.74 9.80
C ALA A 206 1.91 38.31 9.74
N LEU A 207 2.69 37.31 10.19
CA LEU A 207 2.26 35.92 10.30
C LEU A 207 1.12 35.78 11.34
N GLN A 208 1.26 36.42 12.50
CA GLN A 208 0.23 36.43 13.55
C GLN A 208 -1.06 37.11 13.07
N SER A 209 -0.96 38.21 12.32
CA SER A 209 -2.10 38.91 11.72
C SER A 209 -2.83 38.03 10.70
N THR A 210 -2.08 37.33 9.84
CA THR A 210 -2.64 36.40 8.85
C THR A 210 -3.34 35.23 9.53
N LEU A 211 -2.72 34.65 10.56
CA LEU A 211 -3.30 33.56 11.34
C LEU A 211 -4.55 34.00 12.12
N SER A 212 -4.54 35.21 12.70
CA SER A 212 -5.70 35.79 13.37
C SER A 212 -6.87 36.01 12.41
N THR A 213 -6.58 36.49 11.20
CA THR A 213 -7.58 36.65 10.13
C THR A 213 -8.16 35.30 9.71
N ALA A 214 -7.31 34.28 9.51
CA ALA A 214 -7.76 32.93 9.18
C ALA A 214 -8.62 32.32 10.30
N ALA A 215 -8.23 32.47 11.56
CA ALA A 215 -8.99 32.00 12.71
C ALA A 215 -10.37 32.68 12.82
N SER A 216 -10.44 33.99 12.55
CA SER A 216 -11.70 34.75 12.53
C SER A 216 -12.62 34.27 11.40
N ASN A 217 -12.08 34.05 10.20
CA ASN A 217 -12.83 33.53 9.07
C ASN A 217 -13.36 32.12 9.35
N ILE A 218 -12.53 31.23 9.91
CA ILE A 218 -12.92 29.88 10.33
C ILE A 218 -14.04 29.96 11.37
N SER A 219 -13.89 30.76 12.42
CA SER A 219 -14.92 30.96 13.44
C SER A 219 -16.25 31.43 12.85
N THR A 220 -16.20 32.37 11.89
CA THR A 220 -17.38 32.88 11.18
C THR A 220 -18.05 31.79 10.34
N ILE A 221 -17.27 31.01 9.59
CA ILE A 221 -17.79 29.91 8.76
C ILE A 221 -18.42 28.84 9.64
N LEU A 222 -17.76 28.41 10.71
CA LEU A 222 -18.33 27.45 11.67
C LEU A 222 -19.62 28.00 12.28
N GLY A 223 -19.64 29.27 12.69
CA GLY A 223 -20.84 29.90 13.25
C GLY A 223 -22.02 29.90 12.28
N ARG A 224 -21.77 30.19 11.00
CA ARG A 224 -22.80 30.13 9.95
C ARG A 224 -23.29 28.70 9.70
N ILE A 225 -22.37 27.76 9.49
CA ILE A 225 -22.70 26.36 9.20
C ILE A 225 -23.47 25.75 10.38
N ILE A 226 -22.89 25.79 11.58
CA ILE A 226 -23.50 25.24 12.79
C ILE A 226 -24.82 25.95 13.09
N GLY A 227 -24.87 27.28 12.95
CA GLY A 227 -26.09 28.07 13.14
C GLY A 227 -27.23 27.58 12.25
N THR A 228 -26.98 27.44 10.95
CA THR A 228 -27.99 26.97 9.97
C THR A 228 -28.37 25.50 10.13
N ILE A 229 -27.42 24.63 10.52
CA ILE A 229 -27.71 23.22 10.81
C ILE A 229 -28.57 23.10 12.08
N ALA A 230 -28.19 23.79 13.16
CA ALA A 230 -28.88 23.73 14.45
C ALA A 230 -30.28 24.38 14.40
N SER A 231 -30.47 25.42 13.60
CA SER A 231 -31.78 26.06 13.38
C SER A 231 -32.67 25.28 12.40
N GLY A 232 -32.12 24.30 11.67
CA GLY A 232 -32.84 23.64 10.57
C GLY A 232 -33.16 24.58 9.39
N THR A 233 -32.58 25.79 9.36
CA THR A 233 -32.76 26.78 8.28
C THR A 233 -31.59 26.79 7.29
N HIS A 234 -30.81 25.71 7.27
CA HIS A 234 -29.89 25.47 6.17
C HIS A 234 -30.75 25.14 4.96
N GLU A 235 -30.71 25.97 3.91
CA GLU A 235 -31.34 25.64 2.63
C GLU A 235 -30.54 24.49 2.01
N PRO A 236 -30.97 23.22 2.12
CA PRO A 236 -30.25 22.13 1.51
C PRO A 236 -30.66 22.18 0.03
N GLN A 237 -29.80 22.82 -0.78
CA GLN A 237 -29.88 22.90 -2.24
C GLN A 237 -30.84 23.95 -2.81
N SER A 238 -30.25 24.90 -3.53
CA SER A 238 -30.92 25.74 -4.52
C SER A 238 -31.45 24.86 -5.66
N GLY A 239 -32.71 24.44 -5.61
CA GLY A 239 -33.34 23.70 -6.70
C GLY A 239 -34.48 22.79 -6.25
N ASP A 240 -35.70 23.33 -6.36
CA ASP A 240 -36.94 22.64 -6.74
C ASP A 240 -37.59 21.59 -5.82
N SER A 241 -36.93 21.09 -4.76
CA SER A 241 -37.47 19.94 -3.99
C SER A 241 -38.65 20.23 -3.02
N TYR A 242 -39.03 21.49 -2.80
CA TYR A 242 -40.24 21.86 -2.02
C TYR A 242 -41.35 22.54 -2.84
N ALA A 243 -41.16 22.74 -4.16
CA ALA A 243 -42.16 23.33 -5.04
C ALA A 243 -43.07 22.23 -5.65
N ARG A 244 -43.94 21.72 -4.79
CA ARG A 244 -45.03 20.74 -4.93
C ARG A 244 -45.76 20.66 -6.28
N LEU A 245 -46.34 19.49 -6.54
CA LEU A 245 -47.66 19.39 -7.14
C LEU A 245 -48.65 18.76 -6.14
N GLY A 246 -49.44 19.59 -5.42
CA GLY A 246 -50.59 19.11 -4.63
C GLY A 246 -50.83 19.69 -3.23
N ALA A 247 -49.99 19.46 -2.21
CA ALA A 247 -50.44 19.53 -0.78
C ALA A 247 -49.92 20.70 0.11
N PRO A 248 -50.73 21.35 0.99
CA PRO A 248 -50.48 22.62 1.72
C PRO A 248 -49.04 22.94 2.17
N ALA A 249 -48.73 24.25 2.33
CA ALA A 249 -47.38 24.72 2.65
C ALA A 249 -46.75 23.98 3.85
N GLY A 250 -45.60 23.34 3.63
CA GLY A 250 -44.86 22.56 4.64
C GLY A 250 -44.95 21.03 4.50
N ALA A 251 -45.77 20.48 3.60
CA ALA A 251 -45.77 19.04 3.29
C ALA A 251 -44.69 18.67 2.26
N SER A 252 -44.09 17.49 2.41
CA SER A 252 -43.07 16.97 1.49
C SER A 252 -43.70 16.17 0.33
N ILE A 253 -42.97 16.03 -0.78
CA ILE A 253 -43.37 15.13 -1.89
C ILE A 253 -43.52 13.67 -1.41
N ALA A 254 -42.81 13.26 -0.36
CA ALA A 254 -43.00 11.94 0.25
C ALA A 254 -44.41 11.77 0.84
N ALA A 255 -45.04 12.85 1.33
CA ALA A 255 -46.45 12.82 1.75
C ALA A 255 -47.39 12.68 0.54
N ASP A 256 -47.08 13.32 -0.60
CA ASP A 256 -47.84 13.17 -1.84
C ASP A 256 -47.68 11.76 -2.45
N ILE A 257 -46.47 11.18 -2.44
CA ILE A 257 -46.21 9.79 -2.85
C ILE A 257 -46.87 8.81 -1.88
N ALA A 258 -46.79 9.08 -0.58
CA ALA A 258 -47.50 8.28 0.42
C ALA A 258 -49.02 8.37 0.19
N ALA A 259 -49.56 9.52 -0.21
CA ALA A 259 -50.96 9.68 -0.60
C ALA A 259 -51.30 8.96 -1.91
N ILE A 260 -50.40 8.85 -2.88
CA ILE A 260 -50.56 7.99 -4.07
C ILE A 260 -50.55 6.49 -3.66
N SER A 261 -49.74 6.11 -2.67
CA SER A 261 -49.75 4.75 -2.14
C SER A 261 -50.95 4.47 -1.20
N ALA A 262 -51.51 5.52 -0.58
CA ALA A 262 -52.65 5.44 0.34
C ALA A 262 -54.00 5.61 -0.38
N GLY A 263 -54.02 6.24 -1.55
CA GLY A 263 -55.11 6.20 -2.51
C GLY A 263 -54.83 5.07 -3.48
N SER A 264 -55.32 3.86 -3.16
CA SER A 264 -55.15 2.65 -3.96
C SER A 264 -55.24 2.98 -5.45
N GLY A 265 -54.20 2.61 -6.22
CA GLY A 265 -54.32 2.56 -7.69
C GLY A 265 -55.65 1.93 -8.08
N LEU A 266 -56.22 2.37 -9.21
CA LEU A 266 -57.58 2.02 -9.68
C LEU A 266 -58.05 0.69 -9.08
N THR A 267 -59.07 0.73 -8.23
CA THR A 267 -59.64 -0.48 -7.64
C THR A 267 -59.95 -1.48 -8.76
N ALA A 268 -59.97 -2.78 -8.47
CA ALA A 268 -60.38 -3.79 -9.46
C ALA A 268 -61.74 -3.43 -10.10
N GLN A 269 -62.60 -2.73 -9.36
CA GLN A 269 -63.84 -2.17 -9.84
C GLN A 269 -63.63 -1.04 -10.88
N GLN A 270 -62.84 -0.01 -10.55
CA GLN A 270 -62.51 1.07 -11.48
C GLN A 270 -61.76 0.59 -12.72
N THR A 271 -60.94 -0.46 -12.61
CA THR A 271 -60.26 -1.09 -13.76
C THR A 271 -61.27 -1.83 -14.66
N ARG A 272 -62.24 -2.56 -14.09
CA ARG A 272 -63.32 -3.20 -14.88
C ARG A 272 -64.26 -2.21 -15.53
N ASP A 273 -64.60 -1.13 -14.82
CA ASP A 273 -65.45 -0.06 -15.34
C ASP A 273 -64.74 0.68 -16.50
N ALA A 274 -63.44 0.91 -16.40
CA ALA A 274 -62.62 1.47 -17.48
C ALA A 274 -62.46 0.53 -18.69
N MET A 275 -62.50 -0.79 -18.46
CA MET A 275 -62.45 -1.82 -19.51
C MET A 275 -63.84 -2.22 -20.06
N LYS A 276 -64.93 -1.59 -19.59
CA LYS A 276 -66.31 -1.86 -20.03
C LYS A 276 -66.81 -3.29 -19.75
N LEU A 277 -66.30 -3.91 -18.66
CA LEU A 277 -66.59 -5.30 -18.24
C LEU A 277 -67.77 -5.46 -17.26
N ALA A 278 -68.61 -4.43 -17.08
CA ALA A 278 -69.70 -4.34 -16.09
C ALA A 278 -69.29 -4.49 -14.59
N PRO A 279 -70.08 -3.92 -13.64
CA PRO A 279 -69.81 -4.02 -12.21
C PRO A 279 -70.15 -5.42 -11.65
N SER A 280 -69.40 -5.90 -10.64
CA SER A 280 -69.65 -7.23 -10.02
C SER A 280 -70.92 -7.36 -9.19
N ALA A 281 -71.84 -6.39 -9.25
CA ALA A 281 -73.18 -6.49 -8.68
C ALA A 281 -74.09 -5.44 -9.34
N GLY A 282 -75.07 -5.91 -10.13
CA GLY A 282 -76.04 -5.07 -10.86
C GLY A 282 -76.31 -5.63 -12.26
N ALA A 283 -77.41 -5.20 -12.89
CA ALA A 283 -77.69 -5.54 -14.29
C ALA A 283 -76.56 -5.07 -15.20
N ALA A 284 -76.24 -5.86 -16.24
CA ALA A 284 -75.20 -5.52 -17.20
C ALA A 284 -75.49 -4.14 -17.82
N ALA A 285 -74.44 -3.32 -17.98
CA ALA A 285 -74.58 -2.06 -18.68
C ALA A 285 -74.80 -2.34 -20.19
N ALA A 286 -75.74 -1.63 -20.81
CA ALA A 286 -76.05 -1.80 -22.23
C ALA A 286 -74.79 -1.68 -23.11
N GLY A 287 -74.55 -2.68 -23.96
CA GLY A 287 -73.37 -2.77 -24.83
C GLY A 287 -72.05 -3.08 -24.11
N SER A 288 -72.12 -3.67 -22.91
CA SER A 288 -71.00 -4.34 -22.26
C SER A 288 -70.80 -5.76 -22.82
N ILE A 289 -69.65 -6.37 -22.51
CA ILE A 289 -69.37 -7.74 -22.93
C ILE A 289 -70.34 -8.73 -22.26
N ASP A 290 -70.74 -8.49 -21.01
CA ASP A 290 -71.69 -9.35 -20.29
C ASP A 290 -73.12 -9.29 -20.89
N ASP A 291 -73.53 -8.14 -21.41
CA ASP A 291 -74.80 -7.95 -22.15
C ASP A 291 -74.81 -8.82 -23.44
N LEU A 292 -73.71 -8.78 -24.20
CA LEU A 292 -73.55 -9.56 -25.44
C LEU A 292 -73.40 -11.06 -25.18
N LEU A 293 -72.71 -11.45 -24.09
CA LEU A 293 -72.59 -12.86 -23.72
C LEU A 293 -73.89 -13.41 -23.14
N ALA A 294 -74.65 -12.60 -22.39
CA ALA A 294 -75.96 -12.99 -21.89
C ALA A 294 -76.90 -13.32 -23.06
N ASP A 295 -76.94 -12.50 -24.11
CA ASP A 295 -77.73 -12.80 -25.32
C ASP A 295 -77.33 -14.13 -25.99
N ILE A 296 -76.04 -14.51 -25.95
CA ILE A 296 -75.54 -15.78 -26.51
C ILE A 296 -75.88 -16.97 -25.59
N LEU A 297 -75.74 -16.80 -24.28
CA LEU A 297 -75.98 -17.85 -23.28
C LEU A 297 -77.47 -18.09 -23.01
N GLU A 298 -78.32 -17.08 -23.14
CA GLU A 298 -79.77 -17.17 -23.03
C GLU A 298 -80.47 -17.59 -24.33
N ASP A 299 -79.76 -17.70 -25.47
CA ASP A 299 -80.36 -18.34 -26.65
C ASP A 299 -80.56 -19.83 -26.36
N THR A 300 -81.77 -20.17 -25.90
CA THR A 300 -82.22 -21.54 -25.62
C THR A 300 -82.47 -22.34 -26.90
N GLY A 301 -81.59 -22.19 -27.88
CA GLY A 301 -81.57 -22.92 -29.13
C GLY A 301 -82.62 -22.49 -30.15
N THR A 302 -83.08 -21.23 -30.13
CA THR A 302 -84.14 -20.76 -31.05
C THR A 302 -83.63 -19.85 -32.15
N THR A 303 -82.74 -18.91 -31.84
CA THR A 303 -82.37 -17.84 -32.78
C THR A 303 -81.15 -18.24 -33.61
N LEU A 304 -80.05 -18.63 -32.96
CA LEU A 304 -78.83 -19.08 -33.66
C LEU A 304 -79.07 -20.42 -34.39
N PRO A 305 -79.71 -21.45 -33.80
CA PRO A 305 -79.99 -22.68 -34.55
C PRO A 305 -80.98 -22.49 -35.68
N GLY A 306 -81.95 -21.58 -35.54
CA GLY A 306 -82.90 -21.24 -36.61
C GLY A 306 -82.23 -20.63 -37.83
N LEU A 307 -81.24 -19.75 -37.63
CA LEU A 307 -80.45 -19.15 -38.70
C LEU A 307 -79.58 -20.18 -39.41
N LEU A 308 -78.91 -21.09 -38.67
CA LEU A 308 -78.12 -22.18 -39.26
C LEU A 308 -78.99 -23.18 -40.03
N ALA A 309 -80.20 -23.48 -39.56
CA ALA A 309 -81.12 -24.41 -40.21
C ALA A 309 -81.71 -23.85 -41.51
N ALA A 310 -82.00 -22.54 -41.55
CA ALA A 310 -82.56 -21.89 -42.73
C ALA A 310 -81.58 -21.90 -43.92
N GLU A 311 -80.28 -21.77 -43.66
CA GLU A 311 -79.24 -21.75 -44.69
C GLU A 311 -79.00 -23.13 -45.34
N LEU A 312 -79.41 -24.21 -44.68
CA LEU A 312 -79.28 -25.59 -45.19
C LEU A 312 -80.49 -26.06 -46.04
N SER A 313 -81.53 -25.23 -46.21
CA SER A 313 -82.83 -25.68 -46.77
C SER A 313 -83.24 -25.03 -48.10
N SER A 314 -82.38 -24.28 -48.81
CA SER A 314 -82.77 -23.62 -50.06
C SER A 314 -82.22 -24.30 -51.33
N SER A 315 -82.96 -25.25 -51.91
CA SER A 315 -82.81 -25.65 -53.32
C SER A 315 -84.02 -26.45 -53.81
N SER A 316 -84.58 -26.09 -54.96
CA SER A 316 -85.85 -26.61 -55.51
C SER A 316 -85.60 -27.38 -56.82
N ASP A 317 -85.17 -28.64 -56.73
CA ASP A 317 -85.42 -29.63 -57.78
C ASP A 317 -85.31 -31.06 -57.21
N SER A 318 -86.13 -31.97 -57.73
CA SER A 318 -86.53 -33.25 -57.11
C SER A 318 -85.39 -34.28 -56.96
N THR A 319 -84.74 -34.33 -55.79
CA THR A 319 -84.28 -35.50 -54.98
C THR A 319 -83.04 -35.15 -54.15
N THR A 320 -83.14 -34.39 -53.05
CA THR A 320 -82.14 -34.43 -51.95
C THR A 320 -82.56 -33.60 -50.74
N SER A 321 -82.98 -34.28 -49.67
CA SER A 321 -82.27 -34.24 -48.39
C SER A 321 -82.62 -35.54 -47.66
N GLY A 322 -81.97 -36.60 -48.12
CA GLY A 322 -82.21 -38.00 -47.78
C GLY A 322 -81.41 -38.85 -48.76
N ALA A 323 -80.86 -39.98 -48.31
CA ALA A 323 -79.90 -40.80 -49.07
C ALA A 323 -80.32 -41.07 -50.54
N ILE A 324 -79.36 -41.35 -51.42
CA ILE A 324 -79.63 -41.89 -52.76
C ILE A 324 -80.32 -43.24 -52.56
N THR A 325 -81.64 -43.32 -52.82
CA THR A 325 -82.46 -44.51 -52.51
C THR A 325 -82.59 -45.51 -53.67
N ARG A 326 -82.02 -45.22 -54.84
CA ARG A 326 -82.04 -46.11 -56.02
C ARG A 326 -80.68 -46.13 -56.70
N THR A 327 -80.10 -47.31 -56.87
CA THR A 327 -78.82 -47.53 -57.57
C THR A 327 -79.00 -48.42 -58.80
N ARG A 328 -77.94 -48.63 -59.59
CA ARG A 328 -77.89 -49.72 -60.57
C ARG A 328 -78.20 -51.05 -59.88
N GLY A 329 -78.90 -51.95 -60.59
CA GLY A 329 -79.34 -53.24 -60.05
C GLY A 329 -80.54 -53.14 -59.10
N ASN A 330 -81.36 -52.08 -59.20
CA ASN A 330 -82.65 -52.01 -58.52
C ASN A 330 -83.76 -51.78 -59.54
N THR A 331 -84.95 -52.32 -59.29
CA THR A 331 -86.11 -52.03 -60.15
C THR A 331 -86.44 -50.54 -60.13
N TRP A 332 -86.46 -49.92 -61.30
CA TRP A 332 -86.88 -48.54 -61.45
C TRP A 332 -88.39 -48.49 -61.70
N THR A 333 -89.06 -47.58 -60.99
CA THR A 333 -90.48 -47.30 -61.14
C THR A 333 -90.65 -45.80 -60.99
N ILE A 334 -90.78 -45.13 -62.12
CA ILE A 334 -90.85 -43.67 -62.22
C ILE A 334 -92.30 -43.32 -62.53
N SER A 335 -92.99 -42.72 -61.58
CA SER A 335 -94.33 -42.17 -61.81
C SER A 335 -94.20 -40.71 -62.26
N ALA A 336 -94.81 -40.37 -63.38
CA ALA A 336 -94.79 -39.01 -63.91
C ALA A 336 -96.19 -38.59 -64.34
N THR A 337 -96.45 -37.29 -64.32
CA THR A 337 -97.66 -36.69 -64.89
C THR A 337 -97.24 -35.70 -65.96
N ILE A 338 -97.50 -36.04 -67.22
CA ILE A 338 -97.00 -35.29 -68.39
C ILE A 338 -98.09 -34.44 -69.06
N GLY A 339 -99.24 -34.28 -68.41
CA GLY A 339 -100.42 -33.61 -68.97
C GLY A 339 -101.25 -34.53 -69.86
N ALA A 340 -102.51 -34.16 -70.13
CA ALA A 340 -103.48 -35.01 -70.82
C ALA A 340 -102.93 -35.60 -72.14
N ILE A 341 -102.94 -36.93 -72.27
CA ILE A 341 -102.43 -37.70 -73.42
C ILE A 341 -103.54 -38.51 -74.11
N THR A 342 -104.81 -38.13 -73.95
CA THR A 342 -105.93 -38.86 -74.56
C THR A 342 -105.77 -38.88 -76.09
N GLY A 343 -105.69 -40.09 -76.68
CA GLY A 343 -105.49 -40.27 -78.12
C GLY A 343 -104.02 -40.24 -78.58
N TYR A 344 -103.05 -40.43 -77.66
CA TYR A 344 -101.64 -40.62 -78.04
C TYR A 344 -101.48 -41.75 -79.07
N THR A 345 -100.50 -41.63 -79.96
CA THR A 345 -100.14 -42.69 -80.93
C THR A 345 -99.02 -43.56 -80.42
N SER A 346 -98.00 -42.92 -79.84
CA SER A 346 -96.95 -43.59 -79.08
C SER A 346 -96.41 -42.66 -77.98
N LEU A 347 -95.91 -43.26 -76.92
CA LEU A 347 -95.16 -42.61 -75.86
C LEU A 347 -93.74 -43.14 -75.89
N TRP A 348 -92.78 -42.24 -75.69
CA TRP A 348 -91.36 -42.58 -75.67
C TRP A 348 -90.76 -42.05 -74.39
N PHE A 349 -90.05 -42.92 -73.69
CA PHE A 349 -89.15 -42.55 -72.62
C PHE A 349 -87.74 -42.83 -73.11
N THR A 350 -86.90 -41.80 -73.14
CA THR A 350 -85.55 -41.92 -73.69
C THR A 350 -84.57 -41.19 -72.79
N VAL A 351 -83.54 -41.92 -72.37
CA VAL A 351 -82.43 -41.42 -71.57
C VAL A 351 -81.17 -41.50 -72.43
N LYS A 352 -80.51 -40.36 -72.59
CA LYS A 352 -79.27 -40.18 -73.35
C LYS A 352 -78.31 -39.30 -72.56
N HIS A 353 -77.03 -39.39 -72.89
CA HIS A 353 -76.04 -38.48 -72.34
C HIS A 353 -76.20 -37.05 -72.89
N SER A 354 -76.56 -36.93 -74.17
CA SER A 354 -76.88 -35.66 -74.82
C SER A 354 -78.18 -35.74 -75.61
N GLN A 355 -78.85 -34.60 -75.77
CA GLN A 355 -79.99 -34.46 -76.68
C GLN A 355 -79.61 -34.71 -78.15
N ASP A 356 -78.33 -34.51 -78.49
CA ASP A 356 -77.83 -34.60 -79.87
C ASP A 356 -77.50 -36.05 -80.27
N ASP A 357 -77.45 -36.99 -79.32
CA ASP A 357 -77.19 -38.40 -79.59
C ASP A 357 -78.38 -39.02 -80.35
N ALA A 358 -78.14 -39.98 -81.24
CA ALA A 358 -79.23 -40.67 -81.94
C ALA A 358 -80.07 -41.52 -80.95
N ASP A 359 -81.36 -41.74 -81.25
CA ASP A 359 -82.22 -42.60 -80.41
C ASP A 359 -81.69 -44.04 -80.30
N SER A 360 -81.03 -44.55 -81.34
CA SER A 360 -80.35 -45.85 -81.32
C SER A 360 -79.16 -45.91 -80.37
N ASP A 361 -78.59 -44.76 -79.98
CA ASP A 361 -77.46 -44.64 -79.07
C ASP A 361 -77.91 -44.39 -77.61
N ALA A 362 -79.22 -44.48 -77.34
CA ALA A 362 -79.78 -44.22 -76.02
C ALA A 362 -79.23 -45.17 -74.95
N ILE A 363 -79.04 -44.63 -73.74
CA ILE A 363 -78.75 -45.42 -72.54
C ILE A 363 -79.94 -46.32 -72.23
N LEU A 364 -81.15 -45.76 -72.35
CA LEU A 364 -82.40 -46.47 -72.18
C LEU A 364 -83.45 -45.86 -73.10
N GLN A 365 -84.13 -46.69 -73.90
CA GLN A 365 -85.30 -46.27 -74.63
C GLN A 365 -86.43 -47.28 -74.47
N ILE A 366 -87.59 -46.80 -74.04
CA ILE A 366 -88.84 -47.58 -73.92
C ILE A 366 -89.91 -46.88 -74.72
N LYS A 367 -90.71 -47.65 -75.44
CA LYS A 367 -91.83 -47.15 -76.23
C LYS A 367 -93.12 -47.86 -75.85
N LEU A 368 -94.22 -47.14 -75.88
CA LEU A 368 -95.55 -47.72 -75.85
C LEU A 368 -96.37 -47.14 -76.99
N ASN A 369 -96.87 -47.97 -77.91
CA ASN A 369 -97.86 -47.55 -78.90
C ASN A 369 -99.27 -47.66 -78.30
N SER A 370 -100.21 -46.88 -78.84
CA SER A 370 -101.62 -46.99 -78.43
C SER A 370 -102.28 -48.29 -78.95
N SER A 371 -101.68 -48.93 -79.95
CA SER A 371 -102.09 -50.20 -80.54
C SER A 371 -100.94 -50.78 -81.38
N GLY A 372 -100.63 -52.07 -81.24
CA GLY A 372 -99.54 -52.73 -81.99
C GLY A 372 -98.80 -53.77 -81.13
N SER A 373 -97.71 -54.32 -81.65
CA SER A 373 -96.86 -55.31 -80.96
C SER A 373 -95.38 -54.89 -80.80
N ASP A 374 -95.04 -53.66 -81.18
CA ASP A 374 -93.68 -53.11 -81.08
C ASP A 374 -93.55 -52.17 -79.86
N ASP A 375 -94.10 -52.63 -78.73
CA ASP A 375 -94.09 -51.94 -77.43
C ASP A 375 -92.93 -52.46 -76.56
N ASP A 376 -92.67 -51.76 -75.46
CA ASP A 376 -91.70 -52.06 -74.40
C ASP A 376 -90.26 -51.57 -74.68
N LEU A 377 -89.26 -52.23 -74.09
CA LEU A 377 -87.86 -51.82 -74.08
C LEU A 377 -87.20 -52.03 -75.43
N ILE A 378 -86.67 -50.94 -76.03
CA ILE A 378 -86.11 -50.95 -77.38
C ILE A 378 -84.58 -50.94 -77.38
N TYR A 379 -83.97 -49.96 -76.69
CA TYR A 379 -82.51 -49.82 -76.65
C TYR A 379 -82.01 -49.75 -75.22
N VAL A 380 -80.88 -50.43 -74.98
CA VAL A 380 -80.09 -50.34 -73.75
C VAL A 380 -78.64 -50.16 -74.16
N ASN A 381 -78.00 -49.11 -73.66
CA ASN A 381 -76.58 -48.78 -73.90
C ASN A 381 -76.18 -48.76 -75.38
N GLY A 382 -77.04 -48.18 -76.23
CA GLY A 382 -76.79 -48.05 -77.67
C GLY A 382 -76.93 -49.34 -78.48
N ALA A 383 -77.53 -50.39 -77.91
CA ALA A 383 -77.82 -51.64 -78.60
C ALA A 383 -79.29 -52.07 -78.41
N THR A 384 -79.84 -52.83 -79.36
CA THR A 384 -81.20 -53.36 -79.24
C THR A 384 -81.34 -54.23 -77.99
N ALA A 385 -82.41 -54.03 -77.23
CA ALA A 385 -82.67 -54.77 -76.00
C ALA A 385 -82.74 -56.27 -76.27
N SER A 386 -82.04 -57.05 -75.44
CA SER A 386 -82.01 -58.51 -75.55
C SER A 386 -83.32 -59.18 -75.11
N ASP A 387 -84.06 -58.52 -74.22
CA ASP A 387 -85.42 -58.87 -73.82
C ASP A 387 -86.24 -57.58 -73.72
N SER A 388 -87.22 -57.43 -74.61
CA SER A 388 -88.03 -56.21 -74.66
C SER A 388 -88.98 -56.10 -73.47
N THR A 389 -89.32 -57.21 -72.79
CA THR A 389 -90.35 -57.22 -71.73
C THR A 389 -89.87 -56.64 -70.40
N LEU A 390 -88.57 -56.36 -70.27
CA LEU A 390 -87.94 -55.90 -69.04
C LEU A 390 -88.01 -54.38 -68.83
N GLY A 391 -88.73 -53.65 -69.69
CA GLY A 391 -89.04 -52.25 -69.44
C GLY A 391 -90.31 -51.84 -70.18
N ALA A 392 -91.22 -51.17 -69.49
CA ALA A 392 -92.52 -50.80 -70.05
C ALA A 392 -92.97 -49.42 -69.57
N ILE A 393 -93.78 -48.75 -70.40
CA ILE A 393 -94.55 -47.58 -70.00
C ILE A 393 -95.99 -48.06 -69.79
N THR A 394 -96.57 -47.75 -68.63
CA THR A 394 -97.99 -48.00 -68.35
C THR A 394 -98.70 -46.66 -68.20
N VAL A 395 -99.76 -46.44 -68.96
CA VAL A 395 -100.64 -45.28 -68.80
C VAL A 395 -101.70 -45.62 -67.75
N SER A 396 -101.61 -45.00 -66.57
CA SER A 396 -102.57 -45.22 -65.48
C SER A 396 -103.78 -44.28 -65.58
N ASP A 397 -103.60 -43.08 -66.14
CA ASP A 397 -104.68 -42.15 -66.46
C ASP A 397 -104.30 -41.23 -67.64
N ALA A 398 -104.90 -41.46 -68.80
CA ALA A 398 -104.64 -40.67 -70.01
C ALA A 398 -105.23 -39.26 -69.97
N SER A 399 -106.21 -38.98 -69.11
CA SER A 399 -106.84 -37.66 -69.01
C SER A 399 -105.96 -36.66 -68.25
N THR A 400 -105.16 -37.15 -67.30
CA THR A 400 -104.19 -36.36 -66.54
C THR A 400 -102.76 -36.52 -67.05
N GLY A 401 -102.49 -37.57 -67.85
CA GLY A 401 -101.15 -37.90 -68.30
C GLY A 401 -100.34 -38.65 -67.26
N ALA A 402 -101.00 -39.33 -66.33
CA ALA A 402 -100.32 -40.15 -65.34
C ALA A 402 -99.78 -41.41 -66.02
N ILE A 403 -98.46 -41.56 -65.98
CA ILE A 403 -97.74 -42.70 -66.53
C ILE A 403 -96.78 -43.25 -65.48
N ILE A 404 -96.49 -44.54 -65.62
CA ILE A 404 -95.46 -45.23 -64.86
C ILE A 404 -94.48 -45.83 -65.85
N ILE A 405 -93.21 -45.44 -65.75
CA ILE A 405 -92.11 -46.11 -66.45
C ILE A 405 -91.50 -47.12 -65.49
N ALA A 406 -91.54 -48.39 -65.85
CA ALA A 406 -90.93 -49.47 -65.09
C ALA A 406 -89.74 -50.06 -65.86
N VAL A 407 -88.64 -50.31 -65.17
CA VAL A 407 -87.44 -50.97 -65.72
C VAL A 407 -86.97 -52.01 -64.72
N ASP A 408 -86.78 -53.23 -65.20
CA ASP A 408 -86.31 -54.33 -64.38
C ASP A 408 -84.89 -54.09 -63.87
N GLU A 409 -84.60 -54.65 -62.70
CA GLU A 409 -83.29 -54.48 -62.06
C GLU A 409 -82.15 -55.01 -62.92
N THR A 410 -82.36 -56.08 -63.69
CA THR A 410 -81.35 -56.66 -64.58
C THR A 410 -80.92 -55.69 -65.69
N VAL A 411 -81.86 -54.92 -66.25
CA VAL A 411 -81.57 -53.88 -67.25
C VAL A 411 -80.86 -52.70 -66.61
N THR A 412 -81.30 -52.27 -65.43
CA THR A 412 -80.67 -51.14 -64.72
C THR A 412 -79.29 -51.49 -64.15
N ASP A 413 -79.01 -52.77 -63.88
CA ASP A 413 -77.67 -53.22 -63.50
C ASP A 413 -76.70 -52.99 -64.65
N ASP A 414 -77.09 -53.30 -65.88
CA ASP A 414 -76.19 -53.21 -67.02
C ASP A 414 -75.97 -51.78 -67.56
N MET A 415 -76.70 -50.76 -67.07
CA MET A 415 -76.52 -49.37 -67.51
C MET A 415 -75.11 -48.82 -67.17
N PRO A 416 -74.51 -47.95 -68.01
CA PRO A 416 -73.21 -47.34 -67.76
C PRO A 416 -73.24 -46.58 -66.43
N ALA A 417 -72.14 -46.66 -65.68
CA ALA A 417 -71.92 -45.73 -64.58
C ALA A 417 -71.74 -44.32 -65.16
N GLY A 418 -72.60 -43.39 -64.70
CA GLY A 418 -72.57 -41.98 -65.10
C GLY A 418 -71.35 -41.23 -64.59
#